data_AF-A0A3D5BUL4-F1
#
_entry.id   AF-A0A3D5BUL4-F1
#
_cell.length_a   1.000
_cell.length_b   1.000
_cell.length_c   1.000
_cell.angle_alpha   90.00
_cell.angle_beta   90.00
_cell.angle_gamma   90.00
#
_symmetry.space_group_name_H-M   'P 1'
#
loop_
_entity.id
_entity.type
_entity.pdbx_description
1 polymer ?
#
loop_
_entity_poly.entity_id
_entity_poly.type
_entity_poly.pdbx_seq_one_letter_code
_entity_poly.pdbx_strand_id
1 'polypeptide(L)'
;MTHQYVARDSGRVLDEELFADRIVAYLYSRVRERAPALFRAVVSARSSSLLGFVNYDLPLGARLSGAEALIRRLGIDLSECEREPGYYTTPRRIFERRIRYEEVRPMADDPAAVVSPADSRMFAGSLGQDSVLFIKDKFFSFEELLGRPVWSDALAGGDFAVFRLTPD
;
A
#
# COMPACT_ATOMS: atom_id res chain seq x y z
N MET A 1 -9.94 12.80 -5.79
CA MET A 1 -8.84 13.54 -6.43
C MET A 1 -8.20 12.61 -7.43
N THR A 2 -7.56 13.10 -8.50
CA THR A 2 -6.81 12.20 -9.40
C THR A 2 -5.48 11.87 -8.74
N HIS A 3 -5.23 10.59 -8.47
CA HIS A 3 -3.94 10.15 -7.94
C HIS A 3 -2.99 9.95 -9.11
N GLN A 4 -1.78 10.51 -9.03
CA GLN A 4 -0.80 10.47 -10.10
C GLN A 4 0.56 10.04 -9.59
N TYR A 5 1.32 9.35 -10.43
CA TYR A 5 2.72 9.03 -10.19
C TYR A 5 3.54 9.18 -11.46
N VAL A 6 4.86 9.32 -11.30
CA VAL A 6 5.80 9.36 -12.42
C VAL A 6 6.31 7.93 -12.66
N ALA A 7 6.10 7.41 -13.86
CA ALA A 7 6.63 6.13 -14.27
C ALA A 7 8.15 6.23 -14.44
N ARG A 8 8.91 5.34 -13.76
CA ARG A 8 10.38 5.41 -13.71
C ARG A 8 11.03 5.19 -15.07
N ASP A 9 10.50 4.26 -15.85
CA ASP A 9 11.00 3.83 -17.15
C ASP A 9 10.84 4.90 -18.24
N SER A 10 9.73 5.63 -18.20
CA SER A 10 9.31 6.55 -19.26
C SER A 10 9.29 8.02 -18.84
N GLY A 11 9.36 8.31 -17.54
CA GLY A 11 9.24 9.67 -16.98
C GLY A 11 7.84 10.27 -17.12
N ARG A 12 6.84 9.50 -17.58
CA ARG A 12 5.48 10.00 -17.83
C ARG A 12 4.68 10.05 -16.54
N VAL A 13 3.83 11.06 -16.41
CA VAL A 13 2.82 11.12 -15.35
C VAL A 13 1.68 10.19 -15.75
N LEU A 14 1.40 9.21 -14.90
CA LEU A 14 0.33 8.24 -15.05
C LEU A 14 -0.70 8.43 -13.94
N ASP A 15 -1.97 8.29 -14.30
CA ASP A 15 -3.08 8.27 -13.34
C ASP A 15 -3.15 6.88 -12.69
N GLU A 16 -3.41 6.85 -11.39
CA GLU A 16 -3.55 5.64 -10.60
C GLU A 16 -4.96 5.50 -10.06
N GLU A 17 -5.50 4.29 -10.19
CA GLU A 17 -6.80 3.93 -9.61
C GLU A 17 -6.60 3.30 -8.23
N LEU A 18 -6.95 4.04 -7.16
CA LEU A 18 -6.90 3.49 -5.80
C LEU A 18 -8.15 2.67 -5.47
N PHE A 19 -7.93 1.47 -4.93
CA PHE A 19 -9.01 0.59 -4.51
C PHE A 19 -9.87 1.24 -3.43
N ALA A 20 -11.19 1.23 -3.65
CA ALA A 20 -12.19 1.77 -2.73
C ALA A 20 -12.09 3.28 -2.44
N ASP A 21 -11.34 4.08 -3.22
CA ASP A 21 -11.16 5.52 -2.96
C ASP A 21 -12.49 6.27 -2.79
N ARG A 22 -13.49 5.97 -3.63
CA ARG A 22 -14.82 6.57 -3.52
C ARG A 22 -15.57 6.16 -2.26
N ILE A 23 -15.42 4.91 -1.81
CA ILE A 23 -16.06 4.39 -0.59
C ILE A 23 -15.35 4.96 0.63
N VAL A 24 -14.02 4.99 0.62
CA VAL A 24 -13.19 5.60 1.66
C VAL A 24 -13.52 7.09 1.77
N ALA A 25 -13.48 7.85 0.68
CA ALA A 25 -13.83 9.27 0.68
C ALA A 25 -15.28 9.52 1.18
N TYR A 26 -16.25 8.68 0.78
CA TYR A 26 -17.62 8.78 1.25
C TYR A 26 -17.76 8.46 2.75
N LEU A 27 -17.14 7.39 3.24
CA LEU A 27 -17.18 7.00 4.65
C LEU A 27 -16.49 8.05 5.54
N TYR A 28 -15.31 8.53 5.13
CA TYR A 28 -14.53 9.50 5.89
C TYR A 28 -15.17 10.90 5.91
N SER A 29 -15.93 11.30 4.88
CA SER A 29 -16.63 12.59 4.85
C SER A 29 -17.99 12.52 5.57
N ARG A 30 -18.93 11.71 5.07
CA ARG A 30 -20.33 11.71 5.56
C ARG A 30 -20.51 11.11 6.95
N VAL A 31 -19.83 10.00 7.25
CA VAL A 31 -20.07 9.27 8.52
C VAL A 31 -19.37 9.98 9.67
N ARG A 32 -18.17 10.54 9.43
CA ARG A 32 -17.46 11.38 10.41
C ARG A 32 -18.29 12.60 10.82
N GLU A 33 -18.88 13.29 9.86
CA GLU A 33 -19.65 14.52 10.11
C GLU A 33 -20.99 14.26 10.83
N ARG A 34 -21.67 13.16 10.50
CA ARG A 34 -23.06 12.93 10.97
C ARG A 34 -23.17 11.94 12.14
N ALA A 35 -22.20 11.07 12.35
CA ALA A 35 -22.30 10.04 13.39
C ALA A 35 -20.91 9.58 13.91
N PRO A 36 -20.27 10.37 14.80
CA PRO A 36 -18.93 10.07 15.32
C PRO A 36 -18.83 8.71 16.04
N ALA A 37 -19.90 8.26 16.69
CA ALA A 37 -19.94 6.96 17.36
C ALA A 37 -19.97 5.79 16.36
N LEU A 38 -20.73 5.92 15.26
CA LEU A 38 -20.73 4.93 14.18
C LEU A 38 -19.38 4.91 13.45
N PHE A 39 -18.77 6.07 13.22
CA PHE A 39 -17.42 6.15 12.68
C PHE A 39 -16.41 5.38 13.55
N ARG A 40 -16.40 5.63 14.87
CA ARG A 40 -15.55 4.90 15.83
C ARG A 40 -15.80 3.39 15.83
N ALA A 41 -17.06 2.97 15.68
CA ALA A 41 -17.40 1.56 15.58
C ALA A 41 -16.86 0.94 14.27
N VAL A 42 -17.00 1.62 13.13
CA VAL A 42 -16.52 1.16 11.82
C VAL A 42 -14.99 1.08 11.76
N VAL A 43 -14.27 2.04 12.32
CA VAL A 43 -12.78 2.04 12.36
C VAL A 43 -12.20 1.21 13.52
N SER A 44 -13.03 0.52 14.29
CA SER A 44 -12.55 -0.34 15.38
C SER A 44 -11.80 -1.57 14.86
N ALA A 45 -10.91 -2.13 15.70
CA ALA A 45 -10.17 -3.35 15.36
C ALA A 45 -11.08 -4.55 15.07
N ARG A 46 -12.22 -4.66 15.77
CA ARG A 46 -13.20 -5.76 15.58
C ARG A 46 -13.93 -5.63 14.24
N SER A 47 -14.31 -4.41 13.87
CA SER A 47 -14.91 -4.13 12.56
C SER A 47 -13.93 -4.33 11.42
N SER A 48 -12.66 -3.95 11.60
CA SER A 48 -11.59 -4.20 10.62
C SER A 48 -11.35 -5.71 10.42
N SER A 49 -11.37 -6.50 11.51
CA SER A 49 -11.25 -7.95 11.46
C SER A 49 -12.44 -8.62 10.76
N LEU A 50 -13.67 -8.20 11.06
CA LEU A 50 -14.88 -8.73 10.44
C LEU A 50 -14.96 -8.37 8.94
N LEU A 51 -14.69 -7.11 8.59
CA LEU A 51 -14.61 -6.67 7.20
C LEU A 51 -13.47 -7.36 6.45
N GLY A 52 -12.34 -7.59 7.12
CA GLY A 52 -11.24 -8.38 6.59
C GLY A 52 -11.69 -9.78 6.18
N PHE A 53 -12.37 -10.49 7.08
CA PHE A 53 -12.91 -11.82 6.79
C PHE A 53 -13.96 -11.80 5.65
N VAL A 54 -14.90 -10.88 5.68
CA VAL A 54 -15.95 -10.81 4.65
C VAL A 54 -15.38 -10.44 3.28
N ASN A 55 -14.39 -9.56 3.21
CA ASN A 55 -13.83 -9.07 1.96
C ASN A 55 -12.75 -9.98 1.37
N TYR A 56 -11.94 -10.63 2.22
CA TYR A 56 -10.79 -11.41 1.79
C TYR A 56 -10.98 -12.92 1.89
N ASP A 57 -11.83 -13.40 2.82
CA ASP A 57 -11.97 -14.82 3.15
C ASP A 57 -13.28 -15.47 2.69
N LEU A 58 -14.34 -14.70 2.42
CA LEU A 58 -15.62 -15.27 2.00
C LEU A 58 -15.58 -15.74 0.52
N PRO A 59 -15.72 -17.05 0.24
CA PRO A 59 -15.59 -17.61 -1.10
C PRO A 59 -16.78 -17.28 -2.03
N LEU A 60 -17.86 -16.69 -1.51
CA LEU A 60 -19.07 -16.40 -2.28
C LEU A 60 -18.87 -15.24 -3.28
N GLY A 61 -18.08 -14.22 -2.93
CA GLY A 61 -17.75 -13.10 -3.83
C GLY A 61 -16.64 -13.45 -4.83
N ALA A 62 -15.76 -14.39 -4.47
CA ALA A 62 -14.60 -14.76 -5.27
C ALA A 62 -14.93 -15.73 -6.42
N ARG A 63 -15.98 -16.55 -6.28
CA ARG A 63 -16.38 -17.59 -7.25
C ARG A 63 -17.19 -17.13 -8.46
N LEU A 64 -17.84 -15.95 -8.43
CA LEU A 64 -18.73 -15.52 -9.51
C LEU A 64 -18.08 -14.55 -10.51
N SER A 65 -16.96 -13.92 -10.17
CA SER A 65 -16.16 -13.03 -11.04
C SER A 65 -14.99 -12.35 -10.32
N GLY A 66 -14.93 -12.39 -8.98
CA GLY A 66 -14.07 -11.51 -8.19
C GLY A 66 -12.57 -11.74 -8.34
N ALA A 67 -12.07 -12.98 -8.32
CA ALA A 67 -10.62 -13.24 -8.28
C ALA A 67 -9.92 -12.91 -9.61
N GLU A 68 -10.40 -13.46 -10.72
CA GLU A 68 -9.81 -13.17 -12.03
C GLU A 68 -10.00 -11.72 -12.47
N ALA A 69 -11.17 -11.12 -12.19
CA ALA A 69 -11.39 -9.71 -12.48
C ALA A 69 -10.47 -8.82 -11.63
N LEU A 70 -10.21 -9.19 -10.37
CA LEU A 70 -9.26 -8.50 -9.51
C LEU A 70 -7.84 -8.60 -10.06
N ILE A 71 -7.39 -9.80 -10.46
CA ILE A 71 -6.06 -10.02 -11.06
C ILE A 71 -5.91 -9.17 -12.32
N ARG A 72 -6.87 -9.21 -13.25
CA ARG A 72 -6.84 -8.42 -14.48
C ARG A 72 -6.87 -6.92 -14.22
N ARG A 73 -7.69 -6.47 -13.27
CA ARG A 73 -7.84 -5.04 -12.95
C ARG A 73 -6.58 -4.49 -12.26
N LEU A 74 -5.97 -5.27 -11.38
CA LEU A 74 -4.73 -4.90 -10.73
C LEU A 74 -3.51 -5.09 -11.64
N GLY A 75 -3.63 -5.82 -12.75
CA GLY A 75 -2.50 -6.08 -13.63
C GLY A 75 -1.49 -7.08 -13.06
N ILE A 76 -1.92 -7.93 -12.12
CA ILE A 76 -1.04 -8.89 -11.44
C ILE A 76 -0.59 -9.95 -12.44
N ASP A 77 0.73 -10.08 -12.60
CA ASP A 77 1.32 -11.18 -13.36
C ASP A 77 1.45 -12.45 -12.50
N LEU A 78 0.53 -13.39 -12.72
CA LEU A 78 0.59 -14.70 -12.06
C LEU A 78 1.78 -15.54 -12.53
N SER A 79 2.39 -15.19 -13.66
CA SER A 79 3.60 -15.86 -14.13
C SER A 79 4.75 -15.65 -13.15
N GLU A 80 4.79 -14.59 -12.35
CA GLU A 80 5.84 -14.33 -11.35
C GLU A 80 5.62 -15.08 -10.01
N CYS A 81 4.47 -15.73 -9.84
CA CYS A 81 4.05 -16.30 -8.56
C CYS A 81 4.55 -17.74 -8.34
N GLU A 82 4.81 -18.13 -7.08
CA GLU A 82 5.26 -19.50 -6.73
C GLU A 82 4.19 -20.57 -6.99
N ARG A 83 2.91 -20.23 -6.86
CA ARG A 83 1.79 -21.18 -7.03
C ARG A 83 1.21 -21.06 -8.43
N GLU A 84 0.59 -22.14 -8.88
CA GLU A 84 -0.15 -22.14 -10.15
C GLU A 84 -1.34 -21.18 -10.12
N PRO A 85 -1.73 -20.59 -11.28
CA PRO A 85 -2.85 -19.66 -11.37
C PRO A 85 -4.15 -20.13 -10.70
N GLY A 86 -4.45 -21.43 -10.77
CA GLY A 86 -5.65 -22.03 -10.17
C GLY A 86 -5.70 -21.99 -8.63
N TYR A 87 -4.60 -21.64 -7.95
CA TYR A 87 -4.57 -21.46 -6.50
C TYR A 87 -5.23 -20.14 -6.06
N TYR A 88 -5.11 -19.10 -6.88
CA TYR A 88 -5.47 -17.71 -6.58
C TYR A 88 -6.96 -17.44 -6.75
N THR A 89 -7.77 -18.17 -5.98
CA THR A 89 -9.23 -18.15 -6.08
C THR A 89 -9.90 -17.19 -5.10
N THR A 90 -9.14 -16.51 -4.22
CA THR A 90 -9.67 -15.54 -3.26
C THR A 90 -8.81 -14.27 -3.21
N PRO A 91 -9.40 -13.11 -2.87
CA PRO A 91 -8.63 -11.87 -2.71
C PRO A 91 -7.50 -12.00 -1.68
N ARG A 92 -7.70 -12.75 -0.58
CA ARG A 92 -6.61 -13.02 0.38
C ARG A 92 -5.42 -13.69 -0.31
N ARG A 93 -5.65 -14.77 -1.05
CA ARG A 93 -4.57 -15.52 -1.70
C ARG A 93 -3.84 -14.69 -2.75
N ILE A 94 -4.56 -13.80 -3.43
CA ILE A 94 -3.99 -12.86 -4.39
C ILE A 94 -3.13 -11.80 -3.67
N PHE A 95 -3.61 -11.28 -2.55
CA PHE A 95 -2.90 -10.26 -1.77
C PHE A 95 -1.67 -10.83 -1.04
N GLU A 96 -1.79 -12.04 -0.51
CA GLU A 96 -0.72 -12.79 0.17
C GLU A 96 0.10 -13.66 -0.81
N ARG A 97 0.05 -13.36 -2.12
CA ARG A 97 0.79 -14.12 -3.15
C ARG A 97 2.29 -14.09 -2.84
N ARG A 98 2.94 -15.24 -3.00
CA ARG A 98 4.40 -15.33 -2.95
C ARG A 98 4.96 -15.22 -4.35
N ILE A 99 5.88 -14.28 -4.53
CA ILE A 99 6.59 -14.02 -5.78
C ILE A 99 7.86 -14.88 -5.80
N ARG A 100 8.24 -15.40 -6.96
CA ARG A 100 9.54 -16.08 -7.18
C ARG A 100 10.68 -15.06 -7.18
N TYR A 101 10.93 -14.49 -6.01
CA TYR A 101 11.75 -13.30 -5.84
C TYR A 101 13.15 -13.45 -6.43
N GLU A 102 13.78 -14.61 -6.19
CA GLU A 102 15.13 -14.92 -6.69
C GLU A 102 15.22 -14.91 -8.22
N GLU A 103 14.14 -15.28 -8.92
CA GLU A 103 14.10 -15.33 -10.38
C GLU A 103 13.72 -13.99 -11.01
N VAL A 104 12.71 -13.31 -10.46
CA VAL A 104 12.08 -12.15 -11.10
C VAL A 104 12.48 -10.79 -10.49
N ARG A 105 13.21 -10.78 -9.38
CA ARG A 105 13.71 -9.58 -8.69
C ARG A 105 15.19 -9.75 -8.29
N PRO A 106 16.11 -9.93 -9.26
CA PRO A 106 17.54 -10.05 -8.96
C PRO A 106 18.04 -8.80 -8.21
N MET A 107 18.76 -9.03 -7.11
CA MET A 107 19.37 -7.96 -6.31
C MET A 107 20.81 -7.71 -6.79
N ALA A 108 21.34 -6.53 -6.46
CA ALA A 108 22.75 -6.22 -6.71
C ALA A 108 23.65 -7.06 -5.79
N ASP A 109 24.76 -7.59 -6.33
CA ASP A 109 25.74 -8.37 -5.57
C ASP A 109 26.68 -7.49 -4.71
N ASP A 110 26.65 -6.17 -4.91
CA ASP A 110 27.47 -5.22 -4.15
C ASP A 110 26.98 -5.14 -2.69
N PRO A 111 27.81 -5.52 -1.70
CA PRO A 111 27.44 -5.48 -0.29
C PRO A 111 27.19 -4.07 0.25
N ALA A 112 27.63 -3.02 -0.46
CA ALA A 112 27.35 -1.63 -0.11
C ALA A 112 26.08 -1.07 -0.77
N ALA A 113 25.44 -1.81 -1.67
CA ALA A 113 24.25 -1.34 -2.37
C ALA A 113 23.02 -1.34 -1.45
N VAL A 114 22.29 -0.22 -1.46
CA VAL A 114 20.94 -0.13 -0.89
C VAL A 114 19.94 -0.45 -1.99
N VAL A 115 19.21 -1.56 -1.83
CA VAL A 115 18.18 -2.01 -2.78
C VAL A 115 16.77 -1.61 -2.32
N SER A 116 15.82 -1.59 -3.26
CA SER A 116 14.42 -1.34 -2.92
C SER A 116 13.88 -2.45 -2.02
N PRO A 117 13.20 -2.12 -0.90
CA PRO A 117 12.67 -3.13 0.01
C PRO A 117 11.40 -3.82 -0.51
N ALA A 118 10.70 -3.21 -1.47
CA ALA A 118 9.44 -3.73 -1.99
C ALA A 118 9.09 -3.16 -3.37
N ASP A 119 8.27 -3.91 -4.12
CA ASP A 119 7.55 -3.40 -5.28
C ASP A 119 6.56 -2.34 -4.79
N SER A 120 6.79 -1.09 -5.21
CA SER A 120 6.10 0.05 -4.63
C SER A 120 6.23 1.29 -5.50
N ARG A 121 5.43 2.31 -5.19
CA ARG A 121 5.75 3.69 -5.58
C ARG A 121 6.53 4.32 -4.44
N MET A 122 7.63 4.98 -4.79
CA MET A 122 8.55 5.59 -3.84
C MET A 122 8.57 7.10 -4.03
N PHE A 123 8.66 7.84 -2.93
CA PHE A 123 9.23 9.18 -2.95
C PHE A 123 10.37 9.25 -1.93
N ALA A 124 11.38 10.07 -2.23
CA ALA A 124 12.51 10.30 -1.35
C ALA A 124 12.60 11.78 -0.97
N GLY A 125 13.28 12.05 0.14
CA GLY A 125 13.55 13.38 0.63
C GLY A 125 14.65 13.37 1.68
N SER A 126 14.88 14.52 2.31
CA SER A 126 15.87 14.69 3.37
C SER A 126 15.18 15.02 4.70
N LEU A 127 15.82 14.65 5.81
CA LEU A 127 15.44 14.95 7.19
C LEU A 127 16.20 16.17 7.72
N GLY A 128 16.28 17.22 6.90
CA GLY A 128 16.76 18.55 7.33
C GLY A 128 15.84 19.21 8.37
N GLN A 129 16.29 20.34 8.93
CA GLN A 129 15.70 20.97 10.12
C GLN A 129 14.19 21.32 10.03
N ASP A 130 13.63 21.47 8.82
CA ASP A 130 12.22 21.83 8.60
C ASP A 130 11.44 20.78 7.77
N SER A 131 11.91 19.52 7.78
CA SER A 131 11.35 18.48 6.93
C SER A 131 10.01 17.98 7.47
N VAL A 132 8.94 18.23 6.73
CA VAL A 132 7.61 17.66 7.01
C VAL A 132 7.28 16.57 6.00
N LEU A 133 6.80 15.44 6.50
CA LEU A 133 6.32 14.34 5.67
C LEU A 133 4.84 14.57 5.37
N PHE A 134 4.51 14.74 4.10
CA PHE A 134 3.12 14.79 3.67
C PHE A 134 2.62 13.39 3.31
N ILE A 135 1.86 12.78 4.22
CA ILE A 135 1.35 11.42 4.07
C ILE A 135 -0.16 11.45 4.29
N LYS A 136 -0.92 10.98 3.28
CA LYS A 136 -2.40 10.86 3.35
C LYS A 136 -3.08 12.15 3.84
N ASP A 137 -2.79 13.25 3.14
CA ASP A 137 -3.33 14.59 3.40
C ASP A 137 -3.05 15.15 4.80
N LYS A 138 -1.97 14.68 5.42
CA LYS A 138 -1.50 15.15 6.72
C LYS A 138 -0.01 15.39 6.69
N PHE A 139 0.39 16.47 7.35
CA PHE A 139 1.79 16.73 7.66
C PHE A 139 2.13 16.01 8.95
N PHE A 140 3.23 15.27 8.94
CA PHE A 140 3.83 14.67 10.10
C PHE A 140 5.22 15.28 10.27
N SER A 141 5.54 15.71 11.49
CA SER A 141 6.93 15.94 11.84
C SER A 141 7.65 14.59 11.95
N PHE A 142 8.96 14.62 11.78
CA PHE A 142 9.76 13.41 11.94
C PHE A 142 9.71 12.88 13.38
N GLU A 143 9.65 13.78 14.37
CA GLU A 143 9.50 13.41 15.79
C GLU A 143 8.18 12.70 16.06
N GLU A 144 7.08 13.16 15.47
CA GLU A 144 5.76 12.53 15.58
C GLU A 144 5.75 11.13 14.97
N LEU A 145 6.46 10.93 13.86
CA LEU A 145 6.54 9.63 13.18
C LEU A 145 7.35 8.61 14.00
N LEU A 146 8.49 9.03 14.55
CA LEU A 146 9.39 8.12 15.27
C LEU A 146 8.96 7.86 16.71
N GLY A 147 8.27 8.83 17.34
CA GLY A 147 7.75 8.73 18.70
C GLY A 147 8.81 8.59 19.80
N ARG A 148 10.10 8.64 19.47
CA ARG A 148 11.23 8.51 20.42
C ARG A 148 12.39 9.44 20.04
N PRO A 149 12.88 10.29 20.96
CA PRO A 149 13.95 11.25 20.69
C PRO A 149 15.27 10.62 20.19
N VAL A 150 15.63 9.43 20.68
CA VAL A 150 16.89 8.75 20.30
C VAL A 150 17.01 8.51 18.79
N TRP A 151 15.89 8.28 18.11
CA TRP A 151 15.89 8.06 16.66
C TRP A 151 15.92 9.37 15.89
N SER A 152 15.37 10.44 16.45
CA SER A 152 15.45 11.78 15.86
C SER A 152 16.91 12.22 15.77
N ASP A 153 17.70 12.03 16.84
CA ASP A 153 19.12 12.39 16.86
C ASP A 153 19.95 11.52 15.90
N ALA A 154 19.70 10.21 15.90
CA ALA A 154 20.47 9.26 15.07
C ALA A 154 20.23 9.44 13.57
N LEU A 155 19.08 9.99 13.18
CA LEU A 155 18.67 10.15 11.78
C LEU A 155 18.62 11.62 11.34
N ALA A 156 19.00 12.56 12.23
CA ALA A 156 19.01 13.99 11.95
C ALA A 156 19.90 14.30 10.74
N GLY A 157 19.36 15.04 9.77
CA GLY A 157 20.08 15.41 8.55
C GLY A 157 20.31 14.26 7.57
N GLY A 158 19.76 13.07 7.83
CA GLY A 158 19.81 11.94 6.91
C GLY A 158 18.81 12.07 5.75
N ASP A 159 18.86 11.11 4.83
CA ASP A 159 17.86 10.97 3.76
C ASP A 159 16.83 9.89 4.10
N PHE A 160 15.63 10.02 3.54
CA PHE A 160 14.57 9.04 3.70
C PHE A 160 13.94 8.66 2.36
N ALA A 161 13.34 7.48 2.32
CA ALA A 161 12.46 7.05 1.25
C ALA A 161 11.17 6.46 1.85
N VAL A 162 10.03 6.90 1.34
CA VAL A 162 8.71 6.37 1.70
C VAL A 162 8.21 5.52 0.55
N PHE A 163 7.90 4.26 0.87
CA PHE A 163 7.42 3.27 -0.07
C PHE A 163 5.95 3.01 0.20
N ARG A 164 5.10 3.30 -0.79
CA ARG A 164 3.70 2.91 -0.76
C ARG A 164 3.53 1.66 -1.60
N LEU A 165 3.24 0.55 -0.94
CA LEU A 165 2.91 -0.71 -1.58
C LEU A 165 1.75 -0.50 -2.55
N THR A 166 1.94 -1.00 -3.76
CA THR A 166 0.89 -0.98 -4.77
C THR A 166 0.35 -2.38 -4.98
N PRO A 167 -0.95 -2.50 -5.29
CA PRO A 167 -1.61 -3.79 -5.42
C PRO A 167 -1.34 -4.50 -6.76
N ASP A 168 -0.73 -3.82 -7.74
CA ASP A 168 -0.26 -4.39 -9.02
C ASP A 168 0.81 -5.47 -8.84
#